data_AF-A0A7C8M499-F1
#
_entry.id   AF-A0A7C8M499-F1
#
_cell.length_a   1.000
_cell.length_b   1.000
_cell.length_c   1.000
_cell.angle_alpha   90.00
_cell.angle_beta   90.00
_cell.angle_gamma   90.00
#
_symmetry.space_group_name_H-M   'P 1'
#
loop_
_entity.id
_entity.type
_entity.pdbx_description
1 polymer ?
#
loop_
_entity_poly.entity_id
_entity_poly.type
_entity_poly.pdbx_seq_one_letter_code
_entity_poly.pdbx_strand_id
1 'polypeptide(L)'
;QIKNGFGQHQVVILKTDPSKLEAYGFNLYLIVLFYNPGLAFFKYSFLALYIRLFPLINWLRYSCYGMGAIITMWMVGNEFALVFRCNPIEANWIPTAGTCIKDETILMAQSIPTICFDVVMLALPVRIVWGLQMARPARIGVIAVFLLG
;
A
#
# COMPACT_ATOMS: atom_id res chain seq x y z
N GLN A 1 -29.53 -13.56 -17.30
CA GLN A 1 -28.36 -12.76 -17.69
C GLN A 1 -28.31 -11.52 -16.81
N ILE A 2 -27.22 -11.31 -16.06
CA ILE A 2 -27.12 -10.25 -15.06
C ILE A 2 -26.83 -8.94 -15.81
N LYS A 3 -27.86 -8.11 -15.96
CA LYS A 3 -27.86 -6.88 -16.77
C LYS A 3 -26.85 -5.81 -16.28
N ASN A 4 -26.33 -5.96 -15.07
CA ASN A 4 -25.44 -5.02 -14.37
C ASN A 4 -24.17 -5.67 -13.79
N GLY A 5 -23.73 -6.83 -14.31
CA GLY A 5 -22.54 -7.52 -13.76
C GLY A 5 -21.22 -6.95 -14.28
N PHE A 6 -20.25 -6.74 -13.38
CA PHE A 6 -18.88 -6.24 -13.64
C PHE A 6 -17.99 -7.17 -14.51
N GLY A 7 -18.48 -8.36 -14.87
CA GLY A 7 -17.72 -9.37 -15.63
C GLY A 7 -17.87 -9.31 -17.15
N GLN A 8 -18.45 -8.25 -17.71
CA GLN A 8 -18.56 -8.13 -19.17
C GLN A 8 -17.22 -7.70 -19.78
N HIS A 9 -16.79 -8.40 -20.84
CA HIS A 9 -15.59 -8.02 -21.59
C HIS A 9 -15.69 -6.55 -22.03
N GLN A 10 -14.61 -5.78 -21.84
CA GLN A 10 -14.54 -4.35 -22.19
C GLN A 10 -15.07 -4.03 -23.60
N VAL A 11 -14.92 -4.98 -24.53
CA VAL A 11 -15.40 -4.89 -25.93
C VAL A 11 -16.93 -4.79 -26.05
N VAL A 12 -17.69 -5.35 -25.11
CA VAL A 12 -19.17 -5.35 -25.11
C VAL A 12 -19.72 -4.04 -24.53
N ILE A 13 -19.04 -3.48 -23.52
CA ILE A 13 -19.44 -2.21 -22.89
C ILE A 13 -19.18 -1.03 -23.83
N LEU A 14 -18.08 -1.05 -24.59
CA LEU A 14 -17.73 -0.03 -25.59
C LEU A 14 -18.79 0.11 -26.69
N LYS A 15 -19.48 -0.98 -27.03
CA LYS A 15 -20.52 -1.00 -28.07
C LYS A 15 -21.91 -0.60 -27.57
N THR A 16 -22.14 -0.59 -26.25
CA THR A 16 -23.48 -0.43 -25.68
C THR A 16 -23.67 0.94 -25.03
N ASP A 17 -22.68 1.42 -24.24
CA ASP A 17 -22.71 2.73 -23.57
C ASP A 17 -21.28 3.19 -23.18
N PRO A 18 -20.61 4.08 -23.93
CA PRO A 18 -19.24 4.52 -23.63
C PRO A 18 -19.12 5.30 -22.31
N SER A 19 -20.19 5.98 -21.87
CA SER A 19 -20.23 6.73 -20.61
C SER A 19 -20.09 5.84 -19.35
N LYS A 20 -20.47 4.56 -19.44
CA LYS A 20 -20.30 3.61 -18.32
C LYS A 20 -18.84 3.18 -18.12
N LEU A 21 -18.03 3.21 -19.19
CA LEU A 21 -16.60 2.89 -19.12
C LEU A 21 -15.81 4.01 -18.45
N GLU A 22 -16.11 5.27 -18.76
CA GLU A 22 -15.47 6.42 -18.13
C GLU A 22 -15.77 6.49 -16.63
N ALA A 23 -17.03 6.29 -16.24
CA ALA A 23 -17.42 6.23 -14.83
C ALA A 23 -16.74 5.07 -14.08
N TYR A 24 -16.57 3.92 -14.76
CA TYR A 24 -15.88 2.76 -14.20
C TYR A 24 -14.38 3.00 -14.05
N GLY A 25 -13.72 3.54 -15.07
CA GLY A 25 -12.30 3.89 -15.04
C GLY A 25 -11.99 4.92 -13.95
N PHE A 26 -12.84 5.94 -13.81
CA PHE A 26 -12.71 6.93 -12.75
C PHE A 26 -12.88 6.34 -11.35
N ASN A 27 -13.84 5.42 -11.16
CA ASN A 27 -14.03 4.74 -9.87
C ASN A 27 -12.82 3.86 -9.51
N LEU A 28 -12.29 3.08 -10.47
CA LEU A 28 -11.06 2.31 -10.25
C LEU A 28 -9.88 3.21 -9.90
N TYR A 29 -9.73 4.34 -10.58
CA TYR A 29 -8.70 5.32 -10.29
C TYR A 29 -8.80 5.82 -8.83
N LEU A 30 -10.00 6.18 -8.36
CA LEU A 30 -10.22 6.56 -6.96
C LEU A 30 -9.90 5.42 -5.99
N ILE A 31 -10.32 4.20 -6.28
CA ILE A 31 -10.04 3.04 -5.42
C ILE A 31 -8.53 2.86 -5.23
N VAL A 32 -7.75 2.93 -6.32
CA VAL A 32 -6.29 2.77 -6.25
C VAL A 32 -5.64 3.94 -5.50
N LEU A 33 -6.15 5.15 -5.67
CA LEU A 33 -5.70 6.35 -4.95
C LEU A 33 -5.92 6.24 -3.44
N PHE A 34 -7.01 5.59 -2.98
CA PHE A 34 -7.27 5.39 -1.55
C PHE A 34 -6.65 4.10 -0.98
N TYR A 35 -6.41 3.10 -1.82
CA TYR A 35 -5.83 1.83 -1.42
C TYR A 35 -4.38 1.97 -0.95
N ASN A 36 -3.54 2.70 -1.70
CA ASN A 36 -2.13 2.90 -1.37
C ASN A 36 -1.91 3.62 -0.02
N PRO A 37 -2.61 4.73 0.29
CA PRO A 37 -2.59 5.34 1.62
C PRO A 37 -3.07 4.38 2.71
N GLY A 38 -4.14 3.61 2.44
CA GLY A 38 -4.67 2.63 3.38
C GLY A 38 -3.63 1.60 3.82
N LEU A 39 -2.83 1.09 2.88
CA LEU A 39 -1.71 0.20 3.19
C LEU A 39 -0.62 0.89 4.02
N ALA A 40 -0.32 2.16 3.76
CA ALA A 40 0.64 2.92 4.57
C ALA A 40 0.12 3.13 6.00
N PHE A 41 -1.17 3.42 6.19
CA PHE A 41 -1.78 3.52 7.51
C PHE A 41 -1.69 2.22 8.32
N PHE A 42 -1.89 1.07 7.66
CA PHE A 42 -1.68 -0.23 8.30
C PHE A 42 -0.24 -0.36 8.80
N LYS A 43 0.75 -0.04 7.97
CA LYS A 43 2.18 -0.03 8.34
C LYS A 43 2.48 0.91 9.52
N TYR A 44 1.88 2.11 9.55
CA TYR A 44 2.03 3.01 10.71
C TYR A 44 1.41 2.45 11.99
N SER A 45 0.29 1.74 11.90
CA SER A 45 -0.31 1.06 13.05
C SER A 45 0.65 0.03 13.65
N PHE A 46 1.34 -0.76 12.81
CA PHE A 46 2.38 -1.69 13.27
C PHE A 46 3.55 -0.98 13.97
N LEU A 47 4.05 0.12 13.38
CA LEU A 47 5.13 0.90 13.99
C LEU A 47 4.70 1.52 15.32
N ALA A 48 3.47 2.04 15.42
CA ALA A 48 2.92 2.57 16.65
C ALA A 48 2.79 1.49 17.73
N LEU A 49 2.35 0.28 17.35
CA LEU A 49 2.31 -0.87 18.24
C LEU A 49 3.70 -1.21 18.77
N TYR A 50 4.74 -1.19 17.92
CA TYR A 50 6.12 -1.48 18.34
C TYR A 50 6.68 -0.44 19.30
N ILE A 51 6.45 0.85 19.05
CA ILE A 51 6.87 1.92 19.97
C ILE A 51 6.16 1.78 21.32
N ARG A 52 4.86 1.44 21.31
CA ARG A 52 4.07 1.24 22.53
C ARG A 52 4.52 0.02 23.33
N LEU A 53 4.94 -1.04 22.64
CA LEU A 53 5.32 -2.30 23.23
C LEU A 53 6.71 -2.29 23.87
N PHE A 54 7.65 -1.55 23.26
CA PHE A 54 9.05 -1.49 23.69
C PHE A 54 9.48 -0.06 24.05
N PRO A 55 8.80 0.62 25.00
CA PRO A 55 9.08 2.02 25.31
C PRO A 55 10.49 2.24 25.90
N LEU A 56 11.09 1.19 26.46
CA LEU A 56 12.41 1.22 27.10
C LEU A 56 13.57 1.13 26.09
N ILE A 57 13.31 0.76 24.83
CA ILE A 57 14.35 0.54 23.82
C ILE A 57 14.44 1.76 22.89
N ASN A 58 15.30 2.72 23.25
CA ASN A 58 15.43 3.97 22.51
C ASN A 58 15.85 3.78 21.04
N TRP A 59 16.77 2.86 20.75
CA TRP A 59 17.21 2.61 19.37
C TRP A 59 16.06 2.14 18.48
N LEU A 60 15.18 1.28 19.00
CA LEU A 60 14.02 0.78 18.28
C LEU A 60 13.05 1.91 17.93
N ARG A 61 12.86 2.85 18.86
CA ARG A 61 12.00 4.01 18.63
C ARG A 61 12.53 4.89 17.50
N TYR A 62 13.83 5.16 17.48
CA TYR A 62 14.46 5.90 16.37
C TYR A 62 14.36 5.13 15.05
N SER A 63 14.55 3.80 15.05
CA SER A 63 14.35 2.97 13.86
C SER A 63 12.90 3.00 13.37
N CYS A 64 11.91 2.96 14.26
CA CYS A 64 10.50 3.04 13.88
C CYS A 64 10.15 4.40 13.25
N TYR A 65 10.66 5.51 13.82
CA TYR A 65 10.48 6.84 13.21
C TYR A 65 11.19 6.96 11.86
N GLY A 66 12.41 6.42 11.74
CA GLY A 66 13.15 6.38 10.48
C GLY A 66 12.41 5.60 9.39
N MET A 67 11.93 4.40 9.71
CA MET A 67 11.11 3.61 8.77
C MET A 67 9.80 4.32 8.43
N GLY A 68 9.15 4.94 9.41
CA GLY A 68 7.96 5.75 9.16
C GLY A 68 8.22 6.85 8.13
N ALA A 69 9.32 7.61 8.27
CA ALA A 69 9.68 8.65 7.32
C ALA A 69 9.96 8.10 5.91
N ILE A 70 10.66 6.97 5.79
CA ILE A 70 10.96 6.33 4.50
C ILE A 70 9.65 5.89 3.81
N ILE A 71 8.72 5.31 4.56
CA ILE A 71 7.42 4.88 4.03
C ILE A 71 6.60 6.08 3.59
N THR A 72 6.60 7.19 4.34
CA THR A 72 5.94 8.43 3.92
C THR A 72 6.49 8.93 2.60
N MET A 73 7.83 9.04 2.48
CA MET A 73 8.47 9.51 1.25
C MET A 73 8.13 8.61 0.06
N TRP A 74 8.17 7.30 0.25
CA TRP A 74 7.81 6.33 -0.77
C TRP A 74 6.34 6.45 -1.19
N MET A 75 5.44 6.49 -0.22
CA MET A 75 3.99 6.59 -0.45
C MET A 75 3.64 7.87 -1.22
N VAL A 76 4.17 9.02 -0.79
CA VAL A 76 3.96 10.30 -1.47
C VAL A 76 4.49 10.25 -2.90
N GLY A 77 5.69 9.69 -3.12
CA GLY A 77 6.25 9.52 -4.46
C GLY A 77 5.38 8.65 -5.36
N ASN A 78 4.81 7.57 -4.82
CA ASN A 78 3.90 6.72 -5.58
C ASN A 78 2.56 7.41 -5.90
N GLU A 79 1.97 8.16 -4.96
CA GLU A 79 0.74 8.90 -5.25
C GLU A 79 0.94 9.86 -6.42
N PHE A 80 2.06 10.59 -6.44
CA PHE A 80 2.41 11.43 -7.57
C PHE A 80 2.60 10.62 -8.86
N ALA A 81 3.29 9.47 -8.79
CA ALA A 81 3.46 8.61 -9.96
C ALA A 81 2.12 8.08 -10.50
N LEU A 82 1.16 7.77 -9.63
CA LEU A 82 -0.17 7.31 -10.00
C LEU A 82 -1.02 8.42 -10.63
N VAL A 83 -0.93 9.65 -10.10
CA VAL A 83 -1.61 10.82 -10.66
C VAL A 83 -1.03 11.19 -12.04
N PHE A 84 0.30 11.13 -12.18
CA PHE A 84 1.01 11.53 -13.41
C PHE A 84 1.41 10.35 -14.32
N ARG A 85 0.81 9.17 -14.18
CA ARG A 85 1.16 7.97 -14.97
C ARG A 85 0.86 8.08 -16.47
N CYS A 86 -0.01 9.02 -16.86
CA CYS A 86 -0.45 9.25 -18.22
C CYS A 86 -0.25 10.71 -18.61
N ASN A 87 0.10 10.94 -19.88
CA ASN A 87 0.12 12.26 -20.50
C ASN A 87 -0.76 12.24 -21.76
N PRO A 88 -1.88 13.00 -21.80
CA PRO A 88 -2.43 13.85 -20.73
C PRO A 88 -3.04 13.03 -19.57
N ILE A 89 -3.18 13.64 -18.39
CA ILE A 89 -3.65 12.97 -17.15
C ILE A 89 -5.05 12.37 -17.32
N GLU A 90 -5.91 13.04 -18.10
CA GLU A 90 -7.27 12.61 -18.42
C GLU A 90 -7.33 11.25 -19.14
N ALA A 91 -6.23 10.83 -19.78
CA ALA A 91 -6.11 9.50 -20.38
C ALA A 91 -6.08 8.35 -19.35
N ASN A 92 -6.01 8.64 -18.04
CA ASN A 92 -6.12 7.62 -16.99
C ASN A 92 -7.51 6.98 -16.91
N TRP A 93 -8.57 7.76 -17.14
CA TRP A 93 -9.95 7.30 -16.99
C TRP A 93 -10.81 7.51 -18.23
N ILE A 94 -10.35 8.34 -19.18
CA ILE A 94 -11.00 8.55 -20.48
C ILE A 94 -10.17 7.84 -21.55
N PRO A 95 -10.77 7.05 -22.46
CA PRO A 95 -10.08 6.44 -23.58
C PRO A 95 -9.73 7.48 -24.66
N THR A 96 -8.81 8.38 -24.34
CA THR A 96 -8.29 9.44 -25.22
C THR A 96 -6.90 9.06 -25.73
N ALA A 97 -6.46 9.70 -26.82
CA ALA A 97 -5.11 9.51 -27.32
C ALA A 97 -4.09 10.07 -26.31
N GLY A 98 -3.27 9.20 -25.74
CA GLY A 98 -2.27 9.57 -24.74
C GLY A 98 -1.20 8.49 -24.59
N THR A 99 -0.07 8.86 -23.99
CA THR A 99 0.98 7.92 -23.62
C THR A 99 0.89 7.63 -22.13
N CYS A 100 0.68 6.35 -21.79
CA CYS A 100 0.58 5.89 -20.41
C CYS A 100 1.67 4.85 -20.12
N ILE A 101 2.17 4.85 -18.88
CA ILE A 101 3.02 3.78 -18.39
C ILE A 101 2.18 2.49 -18.28
N LYS A 102 2.77 1.36 -18.68
CA LYS A 102 2.12 0.05 -18.61
C LYS A 102 1.83 -0.35 -17.17
N ASP A 103 0.65 -0.94 -16.94
CA ASP A 103 0.23 -1.39 -15.60
C ASP A 103 1.23 -2.36 -14.97
N GLU A 104 1.79 -3.28 -15.77
CA GLU A 104 2.80 -4.26 -15.30
C GLU A 104 4.01 -3.58 -14.66
N THR A 105 4.47 -2.47 -15.24
CA THR A 105 5.66 -1.76 -14.76
C THR A 105 5.37 -1.03 -13.45
N ILE A 106 4.22 -0.37 -13.37
CA ILE A 106 3.79 0.32 -12.14
C ILE A 106 3.58 -0.70 -11.02
N LEU A 107 2.91 -1.81 -11.31
CA LEU A 107 2.66 -2.88 -10.34
C LEU A 107 3.97 -3.44 -9.78
N MET A 108 4.93 -3.79 -10.65
CA MET A 108 6.24 -4.28 -10.19
C MET A 108 7.00 -3.23 -9.37
N ALA A 109 7.01 -1.98 -9.83
CA ALA A 109 7.65 -0.88 -9.12
C ALA A 109 7.05 -0.65 -7.72
N GLN A 110 5.75 -0.92 -7.55
CA GLN A 110 5.05 -0.79 -6.29
C GLN A 110 5.17 -1.99 -5.36
N SER A 111 5.04 -3.19 -5.90
CA SER A 111 5.01 -4.42 -5.10
C SER A 111 6.35 -4.72 -4.47
N ILE A 112 7.46 -4.55 -5.20
CA ILE A 112 8.79 -4.93 -4.70
C ILE A 112 9.16 -4.14 -3.43
N PRO A 113 9.11 -2.80 -3.41
CA PRO A 113 9.50 -2.03 -2.23
C PRO A 113 8.53 -2.21 -1.07
N THR A 114 7.23 -2.37 -1.36
CA THR A 114 6.21 -2.63 -0.33
C THR A 114 6.51 -3.92 0.43
N ILE A 115 6.84 -5.01 -0.29
CA ILE A 115 7.23 -6.30 0.30
C ILE A 115 8.53 -6.15 1.08
N CYS A 116 9.52 -5.42 0.55
CA CYS A 116 10.76 -5.16 1.28
C CYS A 116 10.50 -4.46 2.62
N PHE A 117 9.63 -3.44 2.65
CA PHE A 117 9.25 -2.77 3.90
C PHE A 117 8.57 -3.74 4.88
N ASP A 118 7.69 -4.63 4.41
CA ASP A 118 7.03 -5.61 5.27
C ASP A 118 8.03 -6.60 5.89
N VAL A 119 8.97 -7.12 5.10
CA VAL A 119 10.02 -8.03 5.60
C VAL A 119 10.89 -7.32 6.63
N VAL A 120 11.31 -6.08 6.38
CA VAL A 120 12.13 -5.31 7.31
C VAL A 120 11.37 -5.04 8.62
N MET A 121 10.08 -4.68 8.54
CA MET A 121 9.25 -4.49 9.73
C MET A 121 9.13 -5.78 10.56
N LEU A 122 8.90 -6.92 9.91
CA LEU A 122 8.80 -8.22 10.58
C LEU A 122 10.15 -8.67 11.17
N ALA A 123 11.27 -8.34 10.53
CA ALA A 123 12.60 -8.68 11.02
C ALA A 123 13.04 -7.84 12.23
N LEU A 124 12.51 -6.61 12.36
CA LEU A 124 12.85 -5.68 13.44
C LEU A 124 12.65 -6.28 14.86
N PRO A 125 11.49 -6.87 15.21
CA PRO A 125 11.30 -7.53 16.50
C PRO A 125 12.10 -8.84 16.62
N VAL A 126 12.33 -9.58 15.54
CA VAL A 126 13.08 -10.86 15.57
C VAL A 126 14.53 -10.62 16.00
N ARG A 127 15.16 -9.54 15.52
CA ARG A 127 16.50 -9.13 15.96
C ARG A 127 16.56 -8.81 17.46
N ILE A 128 15.48 -8.24 18.03
CA ILE A 128 15.37 -7.97 19.47
C ILE A 128 15.24 -9.27 20.26
N VAL A 129 14.44 -10.22 19.76
CA VAL A 129 14.19 -11.51 20.42
C VAL A 129 15.46 -12.36 20.52
N TRP A 130 16.34 -12.32 19.51
CA TRP A 130 17.58 -13.10 19.50
C TRP A 130 18.71 -12.51 20.37
N GLY A 131 18.71 -11.21 20.61
CA GLY A 131 19.80 -10.54 21.33
C GLY A 131 19.65 -10.48 22.85
N LEU A 132 18.46 -10.77 23.40
CA LEU A 132 18.16 -10.50 24.80
C LEU A 132 17.38 -11.67 25.42
N GLN A 133 17.85 -12.22 26.54
CA GLN A 133 17.04 -13.04 27.44
C GLN A 133 15.79 -12.21 27.81
N MET A 134 14.68 -12.44 27.12
CA MET A 134 13.60 -11.44 27.00
C MET A 134 13.03 -11.03 28.36
N ALA A 135 13.08 -9.73 28.65
CA ALA A 135 12.27 -9.12 29.70
C ALA A 135 10.78 -9.23 29.31
N ARG A 136 9.92 -9.53 30.30
CA ARG A 136 8.47 -9.80 30.19
C ARG A 136 7.65 -8.96 29.17
N PRO A 137 7.87 -7.66 28.93
CA PRO A 137 7.10 -6.89 27.94
C PRO A 137 7.22 -7.39 26.49
N ALA A 138 8.39 -7.90 26.10
CA ALA A 138 8.62 -8.37 24.72
C ALA A 138 7.80 -9.62 24.38
N ARG A 139 7.67 -10.52 25.36
CA ARG A 139 6.84 -11.72 25.27
C ARG A 139 5.36 -11.37 25.12
N ILE A 140 4.89 -10.34 25.83
CA ILE A 140 3.49 -9.90 25.79
C ILE A 140 3.12 -9.37 24.39
N GLY A 141 4.03 -8.69 23.72
CA GLY A 141 3.75 -8.13 22.41
C GLY A 141 3.75 -9.12 21.26
N VAL A 142 4.67 -10.09 21.30
CA VAL A 142 4.64 -11.21 20.35
C VAL A 142 3.35 -12.01 20.53
N ILE A 143 2.94 -12.26 21.79
CA ILE A 143 1.66 -12.89 22.12
C ILE A 143 0.48 -12.04 21.63
N ALA A 144 0.50 -10.71 21.83
CA ALA A 144 -0.56 -9.82 21.38
C ALA A 144 -0.69 -9.78 19.85
N VAL A 145 0.41 -9.77 19.10
CA VAL A 145 0.40 -9.87 17.63
C VAL A 145 -0.12 -11.23 17.16
N PHE A 146 0.23 -12.31 17.85
CA PHE A 146 -0.31 -13.65 17.56
C PHE A 146 -1.79 -13.80 17.92
N LEU A 147 -2.29 -13.06 18.91
CA LEU A 147 -3.70 -13.03 19.32
C LEU A 147 -4.55 -12.06 18.50
N LEU A 148 -3.94 -11.05 17.90
CA LEU A 148 -4.59 -10.09 16.98
C LEU A 148 -4.59 -10.58 15.53
N GLY A 149 -3.92 -11.70 15.24
CA GLY A 149 -4.00 -12.41 13.96
C GLY A 149 -5.36 -13.03 13.72
#